data_AF-A0A5E4IJT8-F1
#
_entry.id   AF-A0A5E4IJT8-F1
#
_cell.length_a   1.000
_cell.length_b   1.000
_cell.length_c   1.000
_cell.angle_alpha   90.00
_cell.angle_beta   90.00
_cell.angle_gamma   90.00
#
_symmetry.space_group_name_H-M   'P 1'
#
loop_
_entity.id
_entity.type
_entity.pdbx_description
1 polymer ?
#
loop_
_entity_poly.entity_id
_entity_poly.type
_entity_poly.pdbx_seq_one_letter_code
_entity_poly.pdbx_strand_id
1 'polypeptide(L)'
;MILLVLPDKSRYVYLYLPSSEDKTRWEKLAKEAGAPLSKFIIEVVESSLSEDSDFKPRGELVKEIGKLRGENKELRDDLKQKKIVLEKYENELKRYRSEAFVEDEFEGVRKYSRELITALKRGLVLDSYKLLEELGIDPSDSELVKALSKQLEELEMFGLVTSTQRGWRWVG
;
A
#
# COMPACT_ATOMS: atom_id res chain seq x y z
N MET A 1 57.19 -40.52 0.29
CA MET A 1 57.59 -39.77 -0.92
C MET A 1 56.37 -38.97 -1.35
N ILE A 2 56.37 -37.65 -1.16
CA ILE A 2 55.25 -36.78 -1.55
C ILE A 2 55.36 -36.57 -3.07
N LEU A 3 54.39 -37.06 -3.83
CA LEU A 3 54.28 -36.80 -5.26
C LEU A 3 54.09 -35.30 -5.46
N LEU A 4 55.11 -34.64 -6.03
CA LEU A 4 55.00 -33.26 -6.53
C LEU A 4 53.98 -33.27 -7.67
N VAL A 5 52.75 -32.86 -7.38
CA VAL A 5 51.71 -32.69 -8.40
C VAL A 5 52.07 -31.45 -9.21
N LEU A 6 52.48 -31.65 -10.46
CA LEU A 6 52.72 -30.54 -11.38
C LEU A 6 51.39 -29.79 -11.62
N PRO A 7 51.39 -28.44 -11.59
CA PRO A 7 50.18 -27.68 -11.82
C PRO A 7 49.66 -27.93 -13.24
N ASP A 8 48.39 -28.28 -13.32
CA ASP A 8 47.69 -28.52 -14.58
C ASP A 8 47.48 -27.20 -15.32
N LYS A 9 48.19 -27.06 -16.45
CA LYS A 9 48.18 -25.85 -17.27
C LYS A 9 46.79 -25.51 -17.81
N SER A 10 45.90 -26.50 -17.97
CA SER A 10 44.54 -26.27 -18.45
C SER A 10 43.66 -25.51 -17.46
N ARG A 11 44.04 -25.48 -16.17
CA ARG A 11 43.30 -24.80 -15.10
C ARG A 11 43.78 -23.37 -14.84
N TYR A 12 44.77 -22.86 -15.58
CA TYR A 12 45.23 -21.48 -15.39
C TYR A 12 44.23 -20.49 -15.97
N VAL A 13 43.94 -19.46 -15.18
CA VAL A 13 43.20 -18.27 -15.62
C VAL A 13 44.18 -17.12 -15.72
N TYR A 14 44.29 -16.54 -16.92
CA TYR A 14 45.13 -15.37 -17.16
C TYR A 14 44.27 -14.11 -17.08
N LEU A 15 44.56 -13.26 -16.09
CA LEU A 15 43.88 -11.99 -15.89
C LEU A 15 44.83 -10.83 -16.21
N TYR A 16 44.44 -10.00 -17.17
CA TYR A 16 45.10 -8.73 -17.45
C TYR A 16 44.26 -7.59 -16.89
N LEU A 17 44.84 -6.79 -15.99
CA LEU A 17 44.13 -5.67 -15.38
C LEU A 17 44.19 -4.42 -16.27
N PRO A 18 43.15 -3.55 -16.27
CA PRO A 18 43.09 -2.36 -17.12
C PRO A 18 44.25 -1.38 -16.92
N SER A 19 44.82 -1.34 -15.72
CA SER A 19 45.97 -0.50 -15.38
C SER A 19 46.91 -1.17 -14.38
N SER A 20 48.15 -0.68 -14.29
CA SER A 20 49.09 -1.08 -13.23
C SER A 20 48.62 -0.64 -11.83
N GLU A 21 47.86 0.46 -11.75
CA GLU A 21 47.29 0.97 -10.49
C GLU A 21 46.22 0.03 -9.94
N ASP A 22 45.42 -0.59 -10.80
CA ASP A 22 44.45 -1.60 -10.39
C ASP A 22 45.16 -2.81 -9.76
N LYS A 23 46.29 -3.22 -10.34
CA LYS A 23 47.10 -4.33 -9.79
C LYS A 23 47.65 -3.99 -8.41
N THR A 24 48.25 -2.83 -8.24
CA THR A 24 48.82 -2.42 -6.94
C THR A 24 47.73 -2.29 -5.87
N ARG A 25 46.55 -1.78 -6.25
CA ARG A 25 45.38 -1.75 -5.37
C ARG A 25 44.96 -3.15 -4.93
N TRP A 26 44.88 -4.11 -5.83
CA TRP A 26 44.49 -5.49 -5.49
C TRP A 26 45.54 -6.17 -4.60
N GLU A 27 46.83 -5.95 -4.88
CA GLU A 27 47.92 -6.45 -4.04
C GLU A 27 47.86 -5.89 -2.62
N LYS A 28 47.50 -4.62 -2.46
CA LYS A 28 47.31 -4.00 -1.15
C LYS A 28 46.16 -4.65 -0.38
N LEU A 29 45.00 -4.84 -1.01
CA LEU A 29 43.84 -5.50 -0.40
C LEU A 29 44.15 -6.94 0.00
N ALA A 30 44.86 -7.69 -0.84
CA ALA A 30 45.27 -9.06 -0.52
C ALA A 30 46.21 -9.11 0.69
N LYS A 31 47.16 -8.16 0.78
CA LYS A 31 48.06 -8.04 1.94
C LYS A 31 47.31 -7.69 3.22
N GLU A 32 46.35 -6.76 3.16
CA GLU A 32 45.49 -6.40 4.29
C GLU A 32 44.66 -7.60 4.78
N ALA A 33 44.22 -8.45 3.85
CA ALA A 33 43.52 -9.71 4.15
C ALA A 33 44.46 -10.86 4.57
N GLY A 34 45.78 -10.64 4.62
CA GLY A 34 46.77 -11.65 5.02
C GLY A 34 46.89 -12.83 4.03
N ALA A 35 46.53 -12.64 2.76
CA ALA A 35 46.49 -13.71 1.75
C ALA A 35 47.36 -13.38 0.52
N PRO A 36 47.93 -14.40 -0.16
CA PRO A 36 48.51 -14.21 -1.48
C PRO A 36 47.45 -13.70 -2.47
N LEU A 37 47.86 -12.84 -3.42
CA LEU A 37 46.95 -12.24 -4.40
C LEU A 37 46.09 -13.27 -5.14
N SER A 38 46.67 -14.40 -5.55
CA SER A 38 45.94 -15.47 -6.23
C SER A 38 44.83 -16.06 -5.36
N LYS A 39 45.11 -16.36 -4.09
CA LYS A 39 44.11 -16.87 -3.15
C LYS A 39 43.04 -15.82 -2.88
N PHE A 40 43.43 -14.56 -2.67
CA PHE A 40 42.50 -13.46 -2.46
C PHE A 40 41.52 -13.31 -3.62
N ILE A 41 42.01 -13.34 -4.87
CA ILE A 41 41.15 -13.24 -6.06
C ILE A 41 40.19 -14.42 -6.14
N ILE A 42 40.66 -15.65 -5.91
CA ILE A 42 39.83 -16.85 -5.95
C ILE A 42 38.71 -16.73 -4.90
N GLU A 43 39.04 -16.43 -3.65
CA GLU A 43 38.05 -16.30 -2.57
C GLU A 43 37.01 -15.22 -2.85
N VAL A 44 37.42 -14.07 -3.39
CA VAL A 44 36.49 -12.99 -3.78
C VAL A 44 35.56 -13.44 -4.90
N VAL A 45 36.08 -14.12 -5.92
CA VAL A 45 35.29 -14.63 -7.05
C VAL A 45 34.34 -15.73 -6.58
N GLU A 46 34.82 -16.74 -5.86
CA GLU A 46 34.01 -17.83 -5.33
C GLU A 46 32.94 -17.33 -4.35
N SER A 47 33.27 -16.36 -3.48
CA SER A 47 32.28 -15.72 -2.60
C SER A 47 31.18 -15.01 -3.39
N SER A 48 31.53 -14.37 -4.51
CA SER A 48 30.58 -13.72 -5.43
C SER A 48 29.84 -14.68 -6.37
N LEU A 49 30.20 -15.97 -6.39
CA LEU A 49 29.52 -17.01 -7.16
C LEU A 49 28.76 -17.99 -6.26
N SER A 50 28.94 -17.91 -4.94
CA SER A 50 28.20 -18.71 -3.97
C SER A 50 26.69 -18.48 -4.10
N GLU A 51 25.88 -19.51 -3.85
CA GLU A 51 24.43 -19.52 -4.07
C GLU A 51 23.66 -18.41 -3.33
N ASP A 52 24.28 -17.78 -2.32
CA ASP A 52 23.74 -16.65 -1.56
C ASP A 52 24.12 -15.26 -2.13
N SER A 53 24.83 -15.20 -3.25
CA SER A 53 25.29 -13.95 -3.85
C SER A 53 24.51 -13.58 -5.12
N ASP A 54 23.75 -12.48 -5.04
CA ASP A 54 23.06 -11.84 -6.17
C ASP A 54 24.05 -11.14 -7.13
N PHE A 55 25.10 -11.84 -7.58
CA PHE A 55 26.05 -11.26 -8.52
C PHE A 55 25.38 -11.07 -9.89
N LYS A 56 24.81 -9.87 -10.08
CA LYS A 56 24.35 -9.38 -11.37
C LYS A 56 25.44 -8.49 -11.99
N PRO A 57 25.89 -8.78 -13.22
CA PRO A 57 26.77 -7.88 -13.95
C PRO A 57 26.22 -6.45 -13.96
N ARG A 58 27.08 -5.43 -13.85
CA ARG A 58 26.67 -4.01 -13.82
C ARG A 58 25.70 -3.62 -14.93
N GLY A 59 25.85 -4.20 -16.12
CA GLY A 59 24.95 -3.94 -17.26
C GLY A 59 23.52 -4.45 -17.03
N GLU A 60 23.35 -5.56 -16.32
CA GLU A 60 22.04 -6.11 -15.97
C GLU A 60 21.37 -5.28 -14.86
N LEU A 61 22.14 -4.86 -13.85
CA LEU A 61 21.66 -3.94 -12.81
C LEU A 61 21.16 -2.62 -13.40
N VAL A 62 21.87 -2.05 -14.38
CA VAL A 62 21.45 -0.80 -15.05
C VAL A 62 20.14 -0.99 -15.82
N LYS A 63 19.97 -2.12 -16.51
CA LYS A 63 18.72 -2.45 -17.21
C LYS A 63 17.55 -2.61 -16.23
N GLU A 64 17.77 -3.33 -15.14
CA GLU A 64 16.76 -3.56 -14.10
C GLU A 64 16.36 -2.26 -13.41
N ILE A 65 17.33 -1.40 -13.05
CA ILE A 65 17.07 -0.06 -12.52
C ILE A 65 16.26 0.78 -13.53
N GLY A 66 16.59 0.72 -14.81
CA GLY A 66 15.83 1.41 -15.86
C GLY A 66 14.38 0.95 -15.92
N LYS A 67 14.16 -0.37 -15.90
CA LYS A 67 12.82 -0.98 -15.89
C LYS A 67 12.02 -0.57 -14.65
N LEU A 68 12.60 -0.72 -13.46
CA LEU A 68 11.97 -0.36 -12.20
C LEU A 68 11.63 1.13 -12.12
N ARG A 69 12.48 2.01 -12.65
CA ARG A 69 12.17 3.45 -12.71
C ARG A 69 11.00 3.74 -13.65
N GLY A 70 10.90 3.03 -14.77
CA GLY A 70 9.76 3.11 -15.69
C GLY A 70 8.45 2.69 -15.02
N GLU A 71 8.44 1.48 -14.45
CA GLU A 71 7.28 0.94 -13.72
C GLU A 71 6.87 1.86 -12.55
N ASN A 72 7.84 2.38 -11.79
CA ASN A 72 7.55 3.31 -10.69
C ASN A 72 6.91 4.62 -11.16
N LYS A 73 7.35 5.14 -12.31
CA LYS A 73 6.76 6.34 -12.91
C LYS A 73 5.32 6.07 -13.35
N GLU A 74 5.08 4.97 -14.07
CA GLU A 74 3.74 4.58 -14.53
C GLU A 74 2.78 4.40 -13.35
N LEU A 75 3.20 3.71 -12.30
CA LEU A 75 2.40 3.51 -11.09
C LEU A 75 2.07 4.84 -10.39
N ARG A 76 3.02 5.79 -10.35
CA ARG A 76 2.78 7.12 -9.77
C ARG A 76 1.78 7.93 -10.60
N ASP A 77 1.89 7.87 -11.92
CA ASP A 77 0.99 8.57 -12.83
C ASP A 77 -0.43 7.98 -12.74
N ASP A 78 -0.58 6.64 -12.70
CA ASP A 78 -1.87 5.96 -12.50
C ASP A 78 -2.50 6.29 -11.14
N LEU A 79 -1.70 6.28 -10.06
CA LEU A 79 -2.17 6.68 -8.73
C LEU A 79 -2.66 8.13 -8.72
N LYS A 80 -1.95 9.04 -9.39
CA LYS A 80 -2.36 10.45 -9.48
C LYS A 80 -3.68 10.58 -10.24
N GLN A 81 -3.83 9.88 -11.35
CA GLN A 81 -5.06 9.88 -12.13
C GLN A 81 -6.25 9.31 -11.33
N LYS A 82 -6.04 8.18 -10.65
CA LYS A 82 -7.06 7.57 -9.77
C LYS A 82 -7.49 8.49 -8.64
N LYS A 83 -6.56 9.20 -8.02
CA LYS A 83 -6.88 10.20 -6.98
C LYS A 83 -7.75 11.33 -7.51
N ILE A 84 -7.44 11.88 -8.68
CA ILE A 84 -8.24 12.93 -9.31
C ILE A 84 -9.66 12.45 -9.59
N VAL A 85 -9.81 11.21 -10.09
CA VAL A 85 -11.12 10.61 -10.35
C VAL A 85 -11.90 10.39 -9.06
N LEU A 86 -11.26 9.90 -7.99
CA LEU A 86 -11.87 9.74 -6.68
C LEU A 86 -12.36 11.08 -6.12
N GLU A 87 -11.53 12.12 -6.17
CA GLU A 87 -11.90 13.47 -5.72
C GLU A 87 -13.10 14.02 -6.50
N LYS A 88 -13.15 13.78 -7.82
CA LYS A 88 -14.30 14.15 -8.64
C LYS A 88 -15.57 13.41 -8.20
N TYR A 89 -15.50 12.10 -7.97
CA TYR A 89 -16.63 11.32 -7.49
C TYR A 89 -17.08 11.72 -6.08
N GLU A 90 -16.14 12.04 -5.19
CA GLU A 90 -16.45 12.55 -3.86
C GLU A 90 -17.17 13.89 -3.94
N ASN A 91 -16.72 14.79 -4.81
CA ASN A 91 -17.37 16.08 -5.06
C ASN A 91 -18.77 15.91 -5.67
N GLU A 92 -18.94 15.00 -6.64
CA GLU A 92 -20.25 14.67 -7.22
C GLU A 92 -21.18 14.03 -6.18
N LEU A 93 -20.69 13.12 -5.34
CA LEU A 93 -21.45 12.54 -4.23
C LEU A 93 -21.87 13.60 -3.21
N LYS A 94 -20.96 14.51 -2.87
CA LYS A 94 -21.25 15.63 -1.97
C LYS A 94 -22.32 16.54 -2.58
N ARG A 95 -22.22 16.84 -3.88
CA ARG A 95 -23.21 17.61 -4.64
C ARG A 95 -24.57 16.93 -4.66
N TYR A 96 -24.65 15.65 -5.02
CA TYR A 96 -25.91 14.89 -5.02
C TYR A 96 -26.52 14.78 -3.62
N ARG A 97 -25.68 14.63 -2.58
CA ARG A 97 -26.15 14.68 -1.19
C ARG A 97 -26.75 16.05 -0.88
N SER A 98 -26.05 17.15 -1.21
CA SER A 98 -26.55 18.50 -0.95
C SER A 98 -27.80 18.85 -1.75
N GLU A 99 -27.90 18.46 -3.02
CA GLU A 99 -29.08 18.69 -3.86
C GLU A 99 -30.31 17.97 -3.28
N ALA A 100 -30.14 16.76 -2.76
CA ALA A 100 -31.20 16.02 -2.06
C ALA A 100 -31.64 16.62 -0.71
N PHE A 101 -30.92 17.60 -0.16
CA PHE A 101 -31.28 18.32 1.07
C PHE A 101 -31.82 19.74 0.82
N VAL A 102 -31.74 20.27 -0.41
CA VAL A 102 -32.06 21.67 -0.74
C VAL A 102 -33.37 21.82 -1.52
N GLU A 103 -33.85 20.78 -2.24
CA GLU A 103 -35.13 20.85 -2.96
C GLU A 103 -36.29 20.22 -2.16
N ASP A 104 -37.32 21.03 -1.87
CA ASP A 104 -38.56 20.62 -1.20
C ASP A 104 -39.43 19.66 -2.06
N GLU A 105 -39.11 19.47 -3.35
CA GLU A 105 -39.86 18.66 -4.33
C GLU A 105 -39.05 17.47 -4.89
N PHE A 106 -38.24 16.78 -4.08
CA PHE A 106 -37.51 15.60 -4.58
C PHE A 106 -38.39 14.33 -4.68
N GLU A 107 -38.78 13.95 -5.90
CA GLU A 107 -39.45 12.68 -6.24
C GLU A 107 -38.46 11.52 -6.50
N GLY A 108 -37.62 11.20 -5.52
CA GLY A 108 -36.72 10.04 -5.58
C GLY A 108 -36.49 9.40 -4.22
N VAL A 109 -36.00 8.15 -4.19
CA VAL A 109 -35.68 7.45 -2.94
C VAL A 109 -34.52 8.17 -2.26
N ARG A 110 -34.85 9.03 -1.28
CA ARG A 110 -33.90 9.65 -0.35
C ARG A 110 -32.95 8.54 0.11
N LYS A 111 -31.64 8.71 -0.14
CA LYS A 111 -30.63 7.75 0.32
C LYS A 111 -30.54 7.84 1.84
N TYR A 112 -31.50 7.24 2.54
CA TYR A 112 -31.31 6.83 3.92
C TYR A 112 -29.99 6.08 3.99
N SER A 113 -29.16 6.35 5.00
CA SER A 113 -27.94 5.56 5.16
C SER A 113 -28.37 4.10 5.26
N ARG A 114 -27.91 3.28 4.30
CA ARG A 114 -28.20 1.85 4.30
C ARG A 114 -27.76 1.24 5.63
N GLU A 115 -26.72 1.81 6.25
CA GLU A 115 -26.27 1.46 7.58
C GLU A 115 -27.34 1.74 8.66
N LEU A 116 -28.03 2.90 8.67
CA LEU A 116 -29.09 3.20 9.65
C LEU A 116 -30.26 2.23 9.52
N ILE A 117 -30.74 2.01 8.30
CA ILE A 117 -31.83 1.05 8.06
C ILE A 117 -31.39 -0.36 8.49
N THR A 118 -30.15 -0.74 8.16
CA THR A 118 -29.61 -2.05 8.54
C THR A 118 -29.49 -2.20 10.05
N ALA A 119 -29.03 -1.17 10.76
CA ALA A 119 -28.93 -1.13 12.21
C ALA A 119 -30.31 -1.32 12.86
N LEU A 120 -31.30 -0.54 12.42
CA LEU A 120 -32.67 -0.59 12.95
C LEU A 120 -33.39 -1.91 12.64
N LYS A 121 -33.19 -2.48 11.44
CA LYS A 121 -33.81 -3.75 11.03
C LYS A 121 -33.30 -4.99 11.76
N ARG A 122 -32.21 -4.90 12.54
CA ARG A 122 -31.72 -6.01 13.39
C ARG A 122 -32.65 -6.35 14.55
N GLY A 123 -33.79 -5.65 14.69
CA GLY A 123 -34.88 -6.02 15.60
C GLY A 123 -34.67 -5.61 17.05
N LEU A 124 -33.62 -4.85 17.35
CA LEU A 124 -33.33 -4.30 18.68
C LEU A 124 -33.80 -2.85 18.77
N VAL A 125 -34.19 -2.44 19.98
CA VAL A 125 -34.36 -1.02 20.29
C VAL A 125 -32.97 -0.41 20.44
N LEU A 126 -32.62 0.56 19.61
CA LEU A 126 -31.32 1.20 19.62
C LEU A 126 -31.44 2.61 20.19
N ASP A 127 -30.73 2.87 21.29
CA ASP A 127 -30.59 4.23 21.82
C ASP A 127 -29.74 5.10 20.88
N SER A 128 -29.87 6.41 20.99
CA SER A 128 -29.21 7.36 20.09
C SER A 128 -27.68 7.26 20.15
N TYR A 129 -27.10 6.91 21.30
CA TYR A 129 -25.66 6.77 21.46
C TYR A 129 -25.13 5.52 20.73
N LYS A 130 -25.83 4.39 20.84
CA LYS A 130 -25.50 3.17 20.09
C LYS A 130 -25.70 3.34 18.59
N LEU A 131 -26.69 4.11 18.17
CA LEU A 131 -26.85 4.45 16.75
C LEU A 131 -25.65 5.25 16.24
N LEU A 132 -25.17 6.24 16.99
CA LEU A 132 -23.97 6.99 16.62
C LEU A 132 -22.74 6.07 16.56
N GLU A 133 -22.57 5.19 17.55
CA GLU A 133 -21.46 4.23 17.61
C GLU A 133 -21.49 3.21 16.45
N GLU A 134 -22.64 2.59 16.16
CA GLU A 134 -22.80 1.64 15.04
C GLU A 134 -22.57 2.31 13.68
N LEU A 135 -22.87 3.60 13.57
CA LEU A 135 -22.67 4.38 12.35
C LEU A 135 -21.26 5.02 12.28
N GLY A 136 -20.43 4.85 13.31
CA GLY A 136 -19.09 5.45 13.38
C GLY A 136 -19.11 6.98 13.43
N ILE A 137 -20.18 7.57 13.95
CA ILE A 137 -20.36 9.03 14.07
C ILE A 137 -19.81 9.48 15.42
N ASP A 138 -18.91 10.46 15.41
CA ASP A 138 -18.45 11.12 16.64
C ASP A 138 -19.62 11.91 17.27
N PRO A 139 -20.00 11.64 18.54
CA PRO A 139 -21.04 12.41 19.23
C PRO A 139 -20.76 13.93 19.32
N SER A 140 -19.50 14.33 19.13
CA SER A 140 -19.06 15.73 19.11
C SER A 140 -19.32 16.42 17.77
N ASP A 141 -19.57 15.66 16.69
CA ASP A 141 -19.90 16.19 15.36
C ASP A 141 -21.37 16.59 15.29
N SER A 142 -21.63 17.86 15.65
CA SER A 142 -22.98 18.40 15.73
C SER A 142 -23.73 18.43 14.38
N GLU A 143 -23.04 18.39 13.23
CA GLU A 143 -23.68 18.36 11.92
C GLU A 143 -24.21 16.96 11.61
N LEU A 144 -23.38 15.93 11.82
CA LEU A 144 -23.77 14.54 11.60
C LEU A 144 -24.84 14.07 12.59
N VAL A 145 -24.77 14.50 13.85
CA VAL A 145 -25.81 14.20 14.87
C VAL A 145 -27.17 14.79 14.48
N LYS A 146 -27.19 16.03 13.97
CA LYS A 146 -28.44 16.67 13.48
C LYS A 146 -28.99 15.96 12.25
N ALA A 147 -28.13 15.58 11.31
CA ALA A 147 -28.53 14.85 10.12
C ALA A 147 -29.15 13.49 10.46
N LEU A 148 -28.56 12.75 11.39
CA LEU A 148 -29.11 11.47 11.89
C LEU A 148 -30.49 11.67 12.55
N SER A 149 -30.62 12.71 13.39
CA SER A 149 -31.88 13.02 14.07
C SER A 149 -33.01 13.29 13.08
N LYS A 150 -32.74 14.13 12.06
CA LYS A 150 -33.71 14.41 10.98
C LYS A 150 -34.10 13.16 10.20
N GLN A 151 -33.16 12.25 9.93
CA GLN A 151 -33.46 10.99 9.25
C GLN A 151 -34.36 10.08 10.08
N LEU A 152 -34.17 10.01 11.40
CA LEU A 152 -35.01 9.22 12.30
C LEU A 152 -36.43 9.79 12.37
N GLU A 153 -36.57 11.11 12.46
CA GLU A 153 -37.86 11.81 12.40
C GLU A 153 -38.59 11.54 11.09
N GLU A 154 -37.89 11.62 9.94
CA GLU A 154 -38.49 11.28 8.64
C GLU A 154 -38.95 9.82 8.58
N LEU A 155 -38.14 8.87 9.04
CA LEU A 155 -38.53 7.45 9.10
C LEU A 155 -39.74 7.18 10.00
N GLU A 156 -39.88 7.94 11.10
CA GLU A 156 -41.03 7.85 12.00
C GLU A 156 -42.29 8.42 11.35
N MET A 157 -42.17 9.54 10.63
CA MET A 157 -43.27 10.10 9.84
C MET A 157 -43.79 9.11 8.78
N PHE A 158 -42.90 8.34 8.17
CA PHE A 158 -43.26 7.27 7.22
C PHE A 158 -43.77 5.98 7.90
N GLY A 159 -43.82 5.93 9.23
CA GLY A 159 -44.29 4.77 10.00
C GLY A 159 -43.35 3.56 9.93
N LEU A 160 -42.08 3.76 9.57
CA LEU A 160 -41.07 2.70 9.46
C LEU A 160 -40.35 2.44 10.79
N VAL A 161 -40.25 3.47 11.63
CA VAL A 161 -39.68 3.40 12.97
C VAL A 161 -40.61 4.08 13.97
N THR A 162 -40.40 3.82 15.25
CA THR A 162 -41.07 4.53 16.35
C THR A 162 -40.07 4.90 17.43
N SER A 163 -40.21 6.10 17.97
CA SER A 163 -39.49 6.55 19.15
C SER A 163 -40.06 5.86 20.41
N THR A 164 -39.17 5.35 21.25
CA THR A 164 -39.50 4.75 22.54
C THR A 164 -38.68 5.43 23.64
N GLN A 165 -39.07 5.24 24.90
CA GLN A 165 -38.28 5.73 26.04
C GLN A 165 -36.83 5.20 26.08
N ARG A 166 -36.54 4.11 25.35
CA ARG A 166 -35.22 3.46 25.30
C ARG A 166 -34.47 3.69 23.99
N GLY A 167 -35.03 4.46 23.05
CA GLY A 167 -34.46 4.68 21.73
C GLY A 167 -35.42 4.35 20.59
N TRP A 168 -34.86 4.07 19.42
CA TRP A 168 -35.59 3.87 18.18
C TRP A 168 -35.81 2.39 17.89
N ARG A 169 -37.00 2.06 17.40
CA ARG A 169 -37.38 0.69 17.01
C ARG A 169 -37.89 0.67 15.59
N TRP A 170 -37.47 -0.33 14.82
CA TRP A 170 -38.05 -0.65 13.53
C TRP A 170 -39.44 -1.30 13.68
N VAL A 171 -40.44 -0.77 12.97
CA VAL A 171 -41.84 -1.24 13.02
C VAL A 171 -42.44 -1.57 11.64
N GLY A 172 -41.72 -1.29 10.56
CA GLY A 172 -42.15 -1.54 9.16
C GLY A 172 -41.65 -2.82 8.51
#